data_AF-A0A529AJV0-F1
#
_entry.id   AF-A0A529AJV0-F1
#
_cell.length_a   1.000
_cell.length_b   1.000
_cell.length_c   1.000
_cell.angle_alpha   90.00
_cell.angle_beta   90.00
_cell.angle_gamma   90.00
#
_symmetry.space_group_name_H-M   'P 1'
#
loop_
_entity.id
_entity.type
_entity.pdbx_description
1 polymer ?
#
loop_
_entity_poly.entity_id
_entity_poly.type
_entity_poly.pdbx_seq_one_letter_code
_entity_poly.pdbx_strand_id
1 'polypeptide(L)' 'MKSPNSRIGRSAKTGRFVLTSARGEKISAVEGMKLSPRMAKVLNQGARHGLSGDERRSLIKEEIRKKK' A
#
# COMPACT_ATOMS: atom_id res chain seq x y z
N MET A 1 24.05 14.91 -9.28
CA MET A 1 23.20 13.85 -8.68
C MET A 1 21.74 14.25 -8.90
N LYS A 2 20.94 13.47 -9.64
CA LYS A 2 19.52 13.79 -9.89
C LYS A 2 18.72 13.48 -8.61
N SER A 3 18.10 14.51 -8.04
CA SER A 3 17.20 14.40 -6.90
C SER A 3 16.03 13.46 -7.26
N PRO A 4 15.64 12.50 -6.39
CA PRO A 4 14.47 11.69 -6.64
C PRO A 4 13.26 12.61 -6.50
N ASN A 5 12.59 12.89 -7.63
CA ASN A 5 11.40 13.72 -7.67
C ASN A 5 10.25 13.00 -6.94
N SER A 6 10.22 13.16 -5.63
CA SER A 6 9.18 12.68 -4.73
C SER A 6 7.93 13.55 -4.92
N ARG A 7 7.25 13.40 -6.06
CA ARG A 7 5.94 14.05 -6.27
C ARG A 7 4.88 13.34 -5.44
N ILE A 8 4.80 13.70 -4.15
CA ILE A 8 3.74 13.20 -3.28
C ILE A 8 2.44 13.61 -3.97
N GLY A 9 1.66 12.61 -4.40
CA GLY A 9 0.39 12.87 -5.05
C GLY A 9 -0.50 13.59 -4.05
N ARG A 10 -0.89 14.82 -4.39
CA ARG A 10 -1.89 15.55 -3.61
C ARG A 10 -3.25 15.04 -4.07
N SER A 11 -4.06 14.52 -3.14
CA SER A 11 -5.43 14.14 -3.47
C SER A 11 -6.19 15.42 -3.87
N ALA A 12 -6.59 15.52 -5.14
CA ALA A 12 -7.32 16.67 -5.65
C ALA A 12 -8.64 16.92 -4.88
N LYS A 13 -9.22 15.87 -4.29
CA LYS A 13 -10.48 15.96 -3.53
C LYS A 13 -10.35 16.47 -2.10
N THR A 14 -9.19 16.31 -1.47
CA THR A 14 -9.04 16.57 -0.01
C THR A 14 -7.84 17.43 0.36
N GLY A 15 -6.98 17.79 -0.61
CA GLY A 15 -5.76 18.57 -0.37
C GLY A 15 -4.69 17.85 0.46
N ARG A 16 -4.98 16.64 0.96
CA ARG A 16 -4.08 15.81 1.76
C ARG A 16 -3.08 15.07 0.90
N PHE A 17 -1.87 14.96 1.41
CA PHE A 17 -0.84 14.08 0.88
C PHE A 17 -1.26 12.63 1.08
N VAL A 18 -1.31 11.85 0.00
CA VAL A 18 -1.67 10.42 0.08
C VAL A 18 -0.40 9.59 -0.05
N LEU A 19 -0.11 8.81 1.00
CA LEU A 19 0.96 7.82 0.95
C LEU A 19 0.47 6.64 0.10
N THR A 20 1.03 6.47 -1.09
CA THR A 20 0.72 5.31 -1.93
C THR A 20 1.43 4.06 -1.40
N SER A 21 0.90 2.88 -1.74
CA SER A 21 1.51 1.59 -1.33
C SER A 21 2.98 1.50 -1.72
N ALA A 22 3.36 1.94 -2.92
CA ALA A 22 4.73 1.95 -3.41
C ALA A 22 5.67 2.87 -2.59
N ARG A 23 5.15 3.95 -1.99
CA ARG A 23 5.94 4.78 -1.06
C ARG A 23 6.02 4.16 0.32
N GLY A 24 4.91 3.59 0.79
CA GLY A 24 4.87 2.84 2.04
C GLY A 24 5.91 1.73 2.05
N GLU A 25 6.03 0.96 0.97
CA GLU A 25 7.03 -0.11 0.84
C GLU A 25 8.46 0.41 0.96
N LYS A 26 8.78 1.56 0.35
CA LYS A 26 10.11 2.16 0.47
C LYS A 26 10.44 2.59 1.89
N ILE A 27 9.45 3.11 2.62
CA ILE A 27 9.62 3.49 4.04
C ILE A 27 9.81 2.23 4.89
N SER A 28 8.94 1.23 4.72
CA SER A 28 9.05 -0.05 5.40
C SER A 28 10.42 -0.72 5.17
N ALA A 29 10.96 -0.65 3.95
CA ALA A 29 12.26 -1.21 3.63
C ALA A 29 13.43 -0.55 4.39
N VAL A 30 13.35 0.76 4.65
CA VAL A 30 14.35 1.49 5.47
C VAL A 30 14.34 0.98 6.90
N GLU A 31 13.18 0.58 7.41
CA GLU A 31 13.01 0.01 8.75
C GLU A 31 13.25 -1.52 8.79
N GLY A 32 13.71 -2.12 7.69
CA GLY A 32 13.93 -3.56 7.58
C GLY A 32 12.64 -4.39 7.52
N MET A 33 11.47 -3.75 7.40
CA MET A 33 10.18 -4.41 7.30
C MET A 33 9.93 -4.88 5.86
N LYS A 34 9.48 -6.13 5.71
CA LYS A 34 9.10 -6.72 4.43
C LYS A 34 7.72 -7.36 4.52
N LEU A 35 6.98 -7.32 3.42
CA LEU A 35 5.72 -8.04 3.29
C LEU A 35 5.96 -9.54 3.29
N SER A 36 5.11 -10.28 4.01
CA SER A 36 5.08 -11.74 3.86
C SER A 36 4.59 -12.11 2.45
N PRO A 37 5.02 -13.27 1.89
CA PRO A 37 4.56 -13.71 0.57
C PRO A 37 3.04 -13.79 0.46
N ARG A 38 2.36 -14.17 1.56
CA ARG A 38 0.89 -14.21 1.63
C ARG A 38 0.29 -12.82 1.47
N MET A 39 0.80 -11.80 2.17
CA MET A 39 0.24 -10.44 2.07
C MET A 39 0.57 -9.77 0.75
N ALA A 40 1.75 -10.07 0.19
CA ALA A 40 2.07 -9.65 -1.17
C ALA A 40 1.04 -10.17 -2.18
N LYS A 41 0.61 -11.43 -2.07
CA LYS A 41 -0.45 -12.00 -2.94
C LYS A 41 -1.79 -11.27 -2.78
N VAL A 42 -2.24 -11.03 -1.55
CA VAL A 42 -3.51 -10.33 -1.28
C VAL A 42 -3.51 -8.91 -1.86
N LEU A 43 -2.41 -8.17 -1.66
CA LEU A 43 -2.27 -6.81 -2.19
C LEU A 43 -2.25 -6.80 -3.73
N ASN A 44 -1.52 -7.73 -4.34
CA ASN A 44 -1.46 -7.86 -5.79
C ASN A 44 -2.81 -8.25 -6.40
N GLN A 45 -3.56 -9.15 -5.74
CA GLN A 45 -4.90 -9.51 -6.15
C GLN A 45 -5.82 -8.28 -6.13
N GLY A 46 -5.84 -7.54 -5.01
CA GLY A 46 -6.67 -6.33 -4.90
C GLY A 46 -6.31 -5.23 -5.91
N ALA A 47 -5.03 -5.10 -6.25
CA ALA A 47 -4.59 -4.19 -7.30
C ALA A 47 -5.04 -4.63 -8.70
N ARG A 48 -4.89 -5.92 -9.03
CA ARG A 48 -5.29 -6.49 -10.34
C ARG A 48 -6.80 -6.41 -10.58
N HIS A 49 -7.61 -6.61 -9.55
CA HIS A 49 -9.07 -6.49 -9.66
C HIS A 49 -9.59 -5.05 -9.63
N GLY A 50 -8.70 -4.05 -9.59
CA GLY A 50 -9.13 -2.64 -9.58
C GLY A 50 -9.84 -2.21 -8.30
N LEU A 51 -9.69 -2.95 -7.20
CA LEU A 51 -10.38 -2.65 -5.95
C LEU A 51 -9.97 -1.28 -5.42
N SER A 52 -10.94 -0.59 -4.82
CA SER A 52 -10.74 0.66 -4.09
C SER A 52 -9.86 0.46 -2.86
N GLY A 53 -9.38 1.58 -2.29
CA GLY A 53 -8.56 1.53 -1.08
C GLY A 53 -9.28 0.92 0.12
N ASP A 54 -10.58 1.17 0.27
CA ASP A 54 -11.40 0.60 1.35
C ASP A 54 -11.59 -0.90 1.19
N GLU A 55 -11.88 -1.37 -0.02
CA GLU A 55 -12.02 -2.80 -0.30
C GLU A 55 -10.71 -3.56 -0.05
N ARG A 56 -9.57 -2.98 -0.46
CA ARG A 56 -8.26 -3.55 -0.15
C ARG A 56 -8.01 -3.64 1.36
N ARG A 57 -8.38 -2.60 2.12
CA ARG A 57 -8.25 -2.60 3.59
C ARG A 57 -9.13 -3.69 4.21
N SER A 58 -10.35 -3.87 3.72
CA SER A 58 -11.24 -4.93 4.18
C SER A 58 -10.66 -6.33 3.93
N LEU A 59 -10.10 -6.58 2.73
CA LEU A 59 -9.43 -7.85 2.43
C LEU A 59 -8.26 -8.16 3.37
N ILE A 60 -7.44 -7.15 3.69
CA ILE A 60 -6.32 -7.31 4.64
C ILE A 60 -6.85 -7.68 6.03
N LYS A 61 -7.90 -7.00 6.51
CA LYS A 61 -8.51 -7.30 7.82
C LYS A 61 -9.06 -8.72 7.86
N GLU A 62 -9.75 -9.14 6.81
CA GLU A 62 -10.28 -10.50 6.70
C GLU A 62 -9.19 -11.56 6.72
N GLU A 63 -8.10 -11.34 5.98
CA GLU A 63 -6.98 -12.27 5.92
C GLU A 63 -6.21 -12.37 7.25
N ILE A 64 -6.15 -11.27 8.01
CA ILE A 64 -5.61 -11.27 9.38
C ILE A 64 -6.55 -12.04 10.30
N ARG A 65 -7.88 -11.81 10.21
CA ARG A 65 -8.88 -12.49 11.04
C ARG A 65 -8.92 -14.00 10.82
N LYS A 66 -8.69 -14.46 9.59
CA LYS A 66 -8.58 -15.89 9.25
C LYS A 66 -7.36 -16.58 9.85
N LYS A 67 -6.33 -15.81 10.23
CA LYS A 67 -5.16 -16.33 10.95
C LYS A 67 -5.54 -16.49 12.43
N LYS A 68 -6.27 -17.56 12.73
CA LYS A 68 -6.52 -18.02 14.09
C LYS A 68 -5.71 -19.28 14.36
#